data_AF-A0A0G4GHB4-F1
#
_entry.id   AF-A0A0G4GHB4-F1
#
_cell.length_a   1.000
_cell.length_b   1.000
_cell.length_c   1.000
_cell.angle_alpha   90.00
_cell.angle_beta   90.00
_cell.angle_gamma   90.00
#
_symmetry.space_group_name_H-M   'P 1'
#
loop_
_entity.id
_entity.type
_entity.pdbx_description
1 polymer ?
#
loop_
_entity_poly.entity_id
_entity_poly.type
_entity_poly.pdbx_seq_one_letter_code
_entity_poly.pdbx_strand_id
1 'polypeptide(L)'
;MKAWRTEKERLEDDLKEINEKLATEADDACRSQLQQEARELVHRLANVYRDEHEDDDDDDPPALEGLDDIPQVEIDAGVFKYALIEATDPSTKERKPFIRGSTDASYHYQAAMMVTDRLDALGIDYEVTGGGRIRHSPANKEIEIYGYSNAYGRADHAVTAELCQQKYPNYKVTWGNYGY
;
A
#
# COMPACT_ATOMS: atom_id res chain seq x y z
N MET A 1 -6.21 -36.73 6.12
CA MET A 1 -7.07 -35.56 6.37
C MET A 1 -6.54 -34.45 5.50
N LYS A 2 -7.30 -33.94 4.53
CA LYS A 2 -6.86 -32.76 3.76
C LYS A 2 -6.98 -31.57 4.70
N ALA A 3 -5.89 -30.84 4.92
CA ALA A 3 -5.95 -29.55 5.59
C ALA A 3 -6.91 -28.67 4.80
N TRP A 4 -7.99 -28.21 5.43
CA TRP A 4 -8.88 -27.23 4.83
C TRP A 4 -8.14 -25.90 4.90
N ARG A 5 -7.87 -25.29 3.73
CA ARG A 5 -7.32 -23.94 3.70
C ARG A 5 -8.39 -22.93 4.05
N THR A 6 -8.05 -21.90 4.81
CA THR A 6 -8.95 -20.77 5.09
C THR A 6 -9.25 -20.00 3.79
N GLU A 7 -10.27 -19.13 3.77
CA GLU A 7 -10.49 -18.24 2.61
C GLU A 7 -9.26 -17.36 2.35
N LYS A 8 -8.69 -16.80 3.43
CA LYS A 8 -7.44 -16.04 3.41
C LYS A 8 -6.29 -16.77 2.72
N GLU A 9 -5.99 -18.00 3.17
CA GLU A 9 -4.90 -18.80 2.60
C GLU A 9 -5.13 -19.08 1.11
N ARG A 10 -6.38 -19.34 0.69
CA ARG A 10 -6.71 -19.54 -0.73
C ARG A 10 -6.48 -18.28 -1.56
N LEU A 11 -6.94 -17.13 -1.07
CA LEU A 11 -6.75 -15.86 -1.74
C LEU A 11 -5.27 -15.45 -1.85
N GLU A 12 -4.47 -15.72 -0.81
CA GLU A 12 -3.03 -15.46 -0.82
C GLU A 12 -2.30 -16.38 -1.82
N ASP A 13 -2.69 -17.65 -1.90
CA ASP A 13 -2.15 -18.58 -2.90
C ASP A 13 -2.51 -18.14 -4.33
N ASP A 14 -3.77 -17.76 -4.58
CA ASP A 14 -4.22 -17.26 -5.89
C ASP A 14 -3.46 -15.98 -6.28
N LEU A 15 -3.30 -15.04 -5.32
CA LEU A 15 -2.56 -13.80 -5.54
C LEU A 15 -1.09 -14.09 -5.85
N LYS A 16 -0.49 -15.07 -5.19
CA LYS A 16 0.87 -15.51 -5.48
C LYS A 16 0.99 -16.07 -6.89
N GLU A 17 0.08 -16.93 -7.33
CA GLU A 17 0.08 -17.50 -8.68
C GLU A 17 -0.04 -16.40 -9.75
N ILE A 18 -0.94 -15.43 -9.58
CA ILE A 18 -1.09 -14.30 -10.51
C ILE A 18 0.19 -13.46 -10.56
N ASN A 19 0.82 -13.21 -9.42
CA ASN A 19 2.08 -12.47 -9.35
C ASN A 19 3.23 -13.21 -10.05
N GLU A 20 3.28 -14.54 -9.97
CA GLU A 20 4.24 -15.36 -10.71
C GLU A 20 4.00 -15.26 -12.23
N LYS A 21 2.75 -15.30 -12.68
CA LYS A 21 2.41 -15.10 -14.10
C LYS A 21 2.84 -13.72 -14.60
N LEU A 22 2.53 -12.66 -13.83
CA LEU A 22 2.95 -11.27 -14.12
C LEU A 22 4.47 -11.10 -14.24
N ALA A 23 5.26 -11.99 -13.65
CA ALA A 23 6.72 -12.02 -13.77
C ALA A 23 7.23 -12.68 -15.04
N THR A 24 6.43 -13.54 -15.66
CA THR A 24 6.84 -14.35 -16.81
C THR A 24 6.20 -13.93 -18.13
N GLU A 25 5.08 -13.22 -18.12
CA GLU A 25 4.32 -12.90 -19.33
C GLU A 25 4.80 -11.62 -20.05
N ALA A 26 4.85 -11.67 -21.38
CA ALA A 26 5.57 -10.72 -22.23
C ALA A 26 4.68 -9.85 -23.14
N ASP A 27 3.34 -9.99 -23.12
CA ASP A 27 2.43 -9.08 -23.84
C ASP A 27 1.59 -8.21 -22.90
N ASP A 28 1.22 -7.03 -23.39
CA ASP A 28 0.58 -5.98 -22.59
C ASP A 28 -0.88 -6.29 -22.23
N ALA A 29 -1.58 -7.06 -23.09
CA ALA A 29 -2.98 -7.39 -22.90
C ALA A 29 -3.16 -8.38 -21.74
N CYS A 30 -2.35 -9.45 -21.72
CA CYS A 30 -2.40 -10.44 -20.65
C CYS A 30 -1.95 -9.84 -19.31
N ARG A 31 -0.93 -8.97 -19.34
CA ARG A 31 -0.49 -8.21 -18.14
C ARG A 31 -1.61 -7.35 -17.56
N SER A 32 -2.37 -6.65 -18.40
CA SER A 32 -3.47 -5.79 -17.95
C SER A 32 -4.59 -6.60 -17.28
N GLN A 33 -4.95 -7.75 -17.86
CA GLN A 33 -5.94 -8.64 -17.29
C GLN A 33 -5.48 -9.22 -15.94
N LEU A 34 -4.25 -9.76 -15.87
CA LEU A 34 -3.70 -10.31 -14.63
C LEU A 34 -3.57 -9.24 -13.54
N GLN A 35 -3.24 -8.00 -13.90
CA GLN A 35 -3.20 -6.89 -12.94
C GLN A 35 -4.59 -6.56 -12.40
N GLN A 36 -5.63 -6.60 -13.24
CA GLN A 36 -7.01 -6.43 -12.80
C GLN A 36 -7.43 -7.55 -11.84
N GLU A 37 -7.15 -8.81 -12.18
CA GLU A 37 -7.43 -9.96 -11.30
C GLU A 37 -6.67 -9.86 -9.97
N ALA A 38 -5.40 -9.44 -10.00
CA ALA A 38 -4.62 -9.19 -8.78
C ALA A 38 -5.25 -8.09 -7.90
N ARG A 39 -5.77 -7.02 -8.51
CA ARG A 39 -6.47 -5.93 -7.80
C ARG A 39 -7.74 -6.43 -7.13
N GLU A 40 -8.51 -7.28 -7.80
CA GLU A 40 -9.72 -7.89 -7.24
C GLU A 40 -9.42 -8.83 -6.05
N LEU A 41 -8.39 -9.68 -6.18
CA LEU A 41 -7.96 -10.57 -5.08
C LEU A 41 -7.49 -9.76 -3.86
N VAL A 42 -6.71 -8.71 -4.10
CA VAL A 42 -6.23 -7.83 -3.05
C VAL A 42 -7.38 -7.13 -2.31
N HIS A 43 -8.40 -6.67 -3.03
CA HIS A 43 -9.59 -6.09 -2.41
C HIS A 43 -10.34 -7.12 -1.54
N ARG A 44 -10.47 -8.35 -2.02
CA ARG A 44 -11.07 -9.45 -1.23
C ARG A 44 -10.24 -9.78 0.02
N LEU A 45 -8.91 -9.82 -0.11
CA LEU A 45 -8.01 -10.05 1.02
C LEU A 45 -8.15 -8.97 2.07
N ALA A 46 -8.17 -7.68 1.68
CA ALA A 46 -8.33 -6.58 2.61
C ALA A 46 -9.62 -6.73 3.46
N ASN A 47 -10.73 -7.12 2.84
CA ASN A 47 -11.99 -7.36 3.56
C ASN A 47 -11.90 -8.55 4.51
N VAL A 48 -11.31 -9.68 4.08
CA VAL A 48 -11.12 -10.85 4.96
C VAL A 48 -10.24 -10.52 6.16
N TYR A 49 -9.16 -9.76 5.96
CA TYR A 49 -8.30 -9.34 7.07
C TYR A 49 -9.04 -8.41 8.05
N ARG A 50 -9.90 -7.52 7.54
CA ARG A 50 -10.71 -6.62 8.37
C ARG A 50 -11.69 -7.42 9.23
N ASP A 51 -12.46 -8.31 8.61
CA ASP A 51 -13.43 -9.18 9.30
C ASP A 51 -12.76 -10.04 10.40
N GLU A 52 -11.51 -10.48 10.19
CA GLU A 52 -10.75 -11.23 11.21
C GLU A 52 -10.31 -10.39 12.42
N HIS A 53 -10.27 -9.06 12.31
CA HIS A 53 -9.80 -8.15 13.37
C HIS A 53 -10.92 -7.32 14.03
N GLU A 54 -12.17 -7.39 13.55
CA GLU A 54 -13.31 -6.69 14.16
C GLU A 54 -13.64 -7.15 15.60
N ASP A 55 -13.15 -8.33 16.01
CA ASP A 55 -13.45 -8.94 17.32
C ASP A 55 -12.49 -8.52 18.46
N ASP A 56 -11.42 -7.76 18.18
CA ASP A 56 -10.37 -7.41 19.17
C ASP A 56 -10.38 -5.92 19.62
N ASP A 57 -11.27 -5.08 19.07
CA ASP A 57 -11.30 -3.63 19.32
C ASP A 57 -12.09 -3.24 20.59
N ASP A 58 -11.56 -3.58 21.77
CA ASP A 58 -11.97 -2.99 23.06
C ASP A 58 -11.24 -1.65 23.35
N ASP A 59 -10.31 -1.22 22.49
CA ASP A 59 -9.57 0.05 22.61
C ASP A 59 -10.08 1.06 21.56
N ASP A 60 -10.97 1.95 21.98
CA ASP A 60 -11.50 3.06 21.17
C ASP A 60 -10.32 3.91 20.65
N PRO A 61 -10.00 3.89 19.34
CA PRO A 61 -8.90 4.67 18.81
C PRO A 61 -9.18 6.17 19.05
N PRO A 62 -8.14 6.99 19.28
CA PRO A 62 -8.34 8.41 19.54
C PRO A 62 -9.15 9.03 18.40
N ALA A 63 -10.15 9.84 18.75
CA ALA A 63 -11.02 10.51 17.78
C ALA A 63 -10.18 11.29 16.76
N LEU A 64 -10.20 10.83 15.51
CA LEU A 64 -9.68 11.56 14.36
C LEU A 64 -10.77 12.53 13.87
N GLU A 65 -10.41 13.77 13.55
CA GLU A 65 -11.36 14.80 13.10
C GLU A 65 -11.23 15.10 11.59
N GLY A 66 -10.14 14.69 10.94
CA GLY A 66 -9.99 14.80 9.48
C GLY A 66 -8.65 14.35 8.91
N LEU A 67 -8.41 14.70 7.64
CA LEU A 67 -7.20 14.36 6.88
C LEU A 67 -5.88 14.85 7.52
N ASP A 68 -5.94 15.90 8.33
CA ASP A 68 -4.77 16.51 8.98
C ASP A 68 -4.28 15.76 10.21
N ASP A 69 -5.13 14.94 10.83
CA ASP A 69 -4.75 14.12 11.98
C ASP A 69 -4.01 12.85 11.57
N ILE A 70 -4.07 12.48 10.29
CA ILE A 70 -3.38 11.33 9.74
C ILE A 70 -2.00 11.78 9.24
N PRO A 71 -0.88 11.19 9.73
CA PRO A 71 0.44 11.52 9.23
C PRO A 71 0.56 11.21 7.74
N GLN A 72 1.03 12.19 6.95
CA GLN A 72 1.06 12.04 5.50
C GLN A 72 2.01 10.94 5.02
N VAL A 73 3.13 10.73 5.72
CA VAL A 73 4.13 9.71 5.41
C VAL A 73 4.38 8.88 6.65
N GLU A 74 4.21 7.56 6.59
CA GLU A 74 4.61 6.62 7.64
C GLU A 74 5.37 5.47 6.96
N ILE A 75 6.67 5.38 7.25
CA ILE A 75 7.58 4.40 6.62
C ILE A 75 8.57 3.86 7.64
N ASP A 76 8.84 2.55 7.56
CA ASP A 76 9.84 1.86 8.40
C ASP A 76 11.28 2.18 7.97
N ALA A 77 12.25 1.70 8.73
CA ALA A 77 13.65 1.59 8.29
C ALA A 77 13.88 0.20 7.65
N GLY A 78 14.71 0.13 6.61
CA GLY A 78 15.00 -1.11 5.89
C GLY A 78 14.53 -1.09 4.43
N VAL A 79 14.24 -2.26 3.87
CA VAL A 79 13.72 -2.41 2.50
C VAL A 79 12.35 -3.04 2.57
N PHE A 80 11.35 -2.35 2.02
CA PHE A 80 9.95 -2.77 2.16
C PHE A 80 9.10 -2.32 0.96
N LYS A 81 7.92 -2.94 0.84
CA LYS A 81 6.88 -2.51 -0.10
C LYS A 81 6.19 -1.25 0.44
N TYR A 82 5.77 -0.36 -0.45
CA TYR A 82 5.01 0.82 -0.08
C TYR A 82 3.85 1.09 -1.04
N ALA A 83 2.77 1.67 -0.53
CA ALA A 83 1.62 2.13 -1.29
C ALA A 83 1.53 3.65 -1.29
N LEU A 84 1.04 4.22 -2.40
CA LEU A 84 0.59 5.60 -2.52
C LEU A 84 -0.95 5.59 -2.52
N ILE A 85 -1.54 6.34 -1.61
CA ILE A 85 -2.99 6.42 -1.41
C ILE A 85 -3.42 7.86 -1.64
N GLU A 86 -4.35 8.09 -2.56
CA GLU A 86 -5.00 9.39 -2.75
C GLU A 86 -6.31 9.42 -1.97
N ALA A 87 -6.40 10.24 -0.94
CA ALA A 87 -7.64 10.46 -0.19
C ALA A 87 -8.33 11.73 -0.66
N THR A 88 -9.66 11.71 -0.70
CA THR A 88 -10.51 12.84 -1.04
C THR A 88 -11.61 12.97 -0.01
N ASP A 89 -11.64 14.10 0.71
CA ASP A 89 -12.73 14.40 1.62
C ASP A 89 -13.99 14.74 0.79
N PRO A 90 -15.08 13.95 0.90
CA PRO A 90 -16.28 14.17 0.09
C PRO A 90 -17.00 15.48 0.44
N SER A 91 -16.78 16.04 1.63
CA SER A 91 -17.42 17.27 2.11
C SER A 91 -16.68 18.53 1.64
N THR A 92 -15.36 18.58 1.81
CA THR A 92 -14.53 19.76 1.47
C THR A 92 -13.95 19.70 0.06
N LYS A 93 -13.92 18.50 -0.56
CA LYS A 93 -13.21 18.19 -1.80
C LYS A 93 -11.69 18.35 -1.70
N GLU A 94 -11.16 18.45 -0.49
CA GLU A 94 -9.74 18.40 -0.24
C GLU A 94 -9.18 17.04 -0.69
N ARG A 95 -8.01 17.07 -1.32
CA ARG A 95 -7.28 15.89 -1.74
C ARG A 95 -5.94 15.84 -1.04
N LYS A 96 -5.61 14.68 -0.46
CA LYS A 96 -4.35 14.49 0.27
C LYS A 96 -3.73 13.12 -0.04
N PRO A 97 -2.49 13.09 -0.55
CA PRO A 97 -1.78 11.84 -0.78
C PRO A 97 -1.13 11.33 0.51
N PHE A 98 -1.22 10.02 0.77
CA PHE A 98 -0.57 9.32 1.86
C PHE A 98 0.44 8.29 1.35
N ILE A 99 1.58 8.19 2.03
CA ILE A 99 2.59 7.16 1.79
C ILE A 99 2.61 6.23 2.99
N ARG A 100 2.48 4.92 2.73
CA ARG A 100 2.63 3.88 3.74
C ARG A 100 3.58 2.80 3.29
N GLY A 101 4.53 2.42 4.15
CA GLY A 101 5.45 1.32 3.88
C GLY A 101 5.94 0.67 5.17
N SER A 102 5.88 -0.66 5.22
CA SER A 102 6.29 -1.42 6.41
C SER A 102 7.09 -2.66 6.03
N THR A 103 8.09 -2.97 6.85
CA THR A 103 8.91 -4.18 6.75
C THR A 103 8.13 -5.47 6.99
N ASP A 104 7.01 -5.39 7.69
CA ASP A 104 6.11 -6.54 7.95
C ASP A 104 5.12 -6.78 6.80
N ALA A 105 4.98 -5.82 5.88
CA ALA A 105 4.07 -5.94 4.74
C ALA A 105 4.63 -6.87 3.65
N SER A 106 4.04 -8.06 3.54
CA SER A 106 4.33 -9.00 2.46
C SER A 106 3.78 -8.52 1.11
N TYR A 107 2.71 -7.74 1.13
CA TYR A 107 2.07 -7.16 -0.06
C TYR A 107 1.77 -5.67 0.13
N HIS A 108 1.58 -4.94 -0.98
CA HIS A 108 1.30 -3.50 -0.98
C HIS A 108 0.01 -3.13 -0.24
N TYR A 109 -1.01 -3.98 -0.29
CA TYR A 109 -2.28 -3.71 0.39
C TYR A 109 -2.12 -3.72 1.91
N GLN A 110 -1.31 -4.62 2.46
CA GLN A 110 -1.03 -4.68 3.89
C GLN A 110 -0.36 -3.41 4.40
N ALA A 111 0.50 -2.79 3.57
CA ALA A 111 1.06 -1.49 3.89
C ALA A 111 -0.01 -0.38 3.93
N ALA A 112 -1.06 -0.46 3.10
CA ALA A 112 -2.13 0.54 3.04
C ALA A 112 -3.22 0.34 4.11
N MET A 113 -3.47 -0.89 4.57
CA MET A 113 -4.63 -1.26 5.40
C MET A 113 -4.89 -0.29 6.56
N MET A 114 -3.89 -0.04 7.41
CA MET A 114 -4.08 0.81 8.59
C MET A 114 -4.53 2.24 8.25
N VAL A 115 -4.05 2.81 7.13
CA VAL A 115 -4.51 4.16 6.74
C VAL A 115 -5.86 4.10 6.07
N THR A 116 -6.14 3.07 5.27
CA THR A 116 -7.44 2.93 4.61
C THR A 116 -8.57 2.67 5.60
N ASP A 117 -8.33 1.91 6.66
CA ASP A 117 -9.33 1.69 7.71
C ASP A 117 -9.62 2.99 8.50
N ARG A 118 -8.60 3.82 8.76
CA ARG A 118 -8.80 5.15 9.35
C ARG A 118 -9.59 6.08 8.43
N LEU A 119 -9.33 6.04 7.13
CA LEU A 119 -10.06 6.85 6.15
C LEU A 119 -11.52 6.38 6.02
N ASP A 120 -11.76 5.07 6.01
CA ASP A 120 -13.10 4.46 6.02
C ASP A 120 -13.88 4.88 7.27
N ALA A 121 -13.25 4.83 8.46
CA ALA A 121 -13.86 5.25 9.73
C ALA A 121 -14.24 6.75 9.73
N LEU A 122 -13.50 7.58 8.99
CA LEU A 122 -13.78 9.01 8.81
C LEU A 122 -14.77 9.31 7.68
N GLY A 123 -15.19 8.29 6.92
CA GLY A 123 -16.03 8.49 5.73
C GLY A 123 -15.32 9.25 4.61
N ILE A 124 -14.00 9.11 4.49
CA ILE A 124 -13.17 9.76 3.47
C ILE A 124 -12.97 8.78 2.30
N ASP A 125 -13.25 9.23 1.08
CA ASP A 125 -13.03 8.44 -0.12
C ASP A 125 -11.51 8.28 -0.37
N TYR A 126 -11.07 7.11 -0.82
CA TYR A 126 -9.67 6.90 -1.18
C TYR A 126 -9.45 5.94 -2.36
N GLU A 127 -8.29 6.07 -2.97
CA GLU A 127 -7.78 5.11 -3.96
C GLU A 127 -6.29 4.81 -3.71
N VAL A 128 -5.93 3.53 -3.71
CA VAL A 128 -4.52 3.12 -3.80
C VAL A 128 -4.08 3.26 -5.27
N THR A 129 -3.39 4.36 -5.59
CA THR A 129 -3.04 4.75 -6.97
C THR A 129 -1.76 4.09 -7.50
N GLY A 130 -1.04 3.39 -6.62
CA GLY A 130 0.10 2.59 -7.03
C GLY A 130 0.92 2.13 -5.84
N GLY A 131 2.01 1.42 -6.15
CA GLY A 131 3.02 1.10 -5.14
C GLY A 131 4.41 0.99 -5.73
N GLY A 132 5.32 0.51 -4.89
CA GLY A 132 6.69 0.20 -5.25
C GLY A 132 7.45 -0.36 -4.05
N ARG A 133 8.75 -0.08 -3.97
CA ARG A 133 9.62 -0.38 -2.85
C ARG A 133 10.34 0.88 -2.39
N ILE A 134 10.61 0.93 -1.09
CA ILE A 134 11.45 1.93 -0.47
C ILE A 134 12.61 1.21 0.21
N ARG A 135 13.82 1.74 0.02
CA ARG A 135 14.97 1.49 0.89
C ARG A 135 15.18 2.73 1.74
N HIS A 136 14.94 2.62 3.04
CA HIS A 136 15.14 3.70 4.00
C HIS A 136 16.30 3.35 4.92
N SER A 137 17.39 4.13 4.85
CA SER A 137 18.56 4.01 5.73
C SER A 137 18.65 5.25 6.62
N PRO A 138 18.10 5.22 7.85
CA PRO A 138 18.22 6.33 8.79
C PRO A 138 19.67 6.66 9.15
N ALA A 139 20.54 5.63 9.22
CA ALA A 139 21.95 5.79 9.54
C ALA A 139 22.70 6.62 8.49
N ASN A 140 22.39 6.44 7.21
CA ASN A 140 23.00 7.20 6.11
C ASN A 140 22.20 8.46 5.74
N LYS A 141 20.99 8.63 6.30
CA LYS A 141 20.00 9.62 5.88
C LYS A 141 19.67 9.52 4.39
N GLU A 142 19.40 8.31 3.92
CA GLU A 142 19.10 8.02 2.52
C GLU A 142 17.75 7.32 2.37
N ILE A 143 16.97 7.73 1.38
CA ILE A 143 15.73 7.09 0.95
C ILE A 143 15.82 6.87 -0.56
N GLU A 144 15.65 5.63 -1.00
CA GLU A 144 15.58 5.25 -2.41
C GLU A 144 14.20 4.65 -2.72
N ILE A 145 13.49 5.21 -3.71
CA ILE A 145 12.14 4.82 -4.11
C ILE A 145 12.16 4.25 -5.54
N TYR A 146 11.62 3.06 -5.74
CA TYR A 146 11.68 2.37 -7.03
C TYR A 146 10.62 1.26 -7.13
N GLY A 147 10.62 0.50 -8.22
CA GLY A 147 9.78 -0.68 -8.42
C GLY A 147 8.33 -0.36 -8.71
N TYR A 148 7.45 -1.34 -8.52
CA TYR A 148 6.02 -1.16 -8.74
C TYR A 148 5.21 -2.16 -7.88
N SER A 149 3.88 -2.02 -7.90
CA SER A 149 2.95 -3.02 -7.38
C SER A 149 2.34 -3.83 -8.51
N ASN A 150 2.31 -5.16 -8.38
CA ASN A 150 1.61 -6.00 -9.35
C ASN A 150 0.12 -5.69 -9.39
N ALA A 151 -0.52 -5.47 -8.24
CA ALA A 151 -1.96 -5.19 -8.15
C ALA A 151 -2.30 -3.72 -8.47
N TYR A 152 -1.49 -2.76 -7.99
CA TYR A 152 -1.81 -1.34 -8.12
C TYR A 152 -1.03 -0.61 -9.21
N GLY A 153 -0.08 -1.26 -9.86
CA GLY A 153 0.84 -0.62 -10.79
C GLY A 153 1.92 0.21 -10.10
N ARG A 154 2.63 1.01 -10.90
CA ARG A 154 3.70 1.88 -10.43
C ARG A 154 3.12 3.18 -9.88
N ALA A 155 3.40 3.49 -8.62
CA ALA A 155 3.07 4.79 -8.04
C ALA A 155 3.82 5.94 -8.73
N ASP A 156 3.33 7.17 -8.58
CA ASP A 156 4.12 8.35 -8.89
C ASP A 156 5.25 8.50 -7.86
N HIS A 157 6.43 8.01 -8.22
CA HIS A 157 7.60 8.06 -7.36
C HIS A 157 8.13 9.47 -7.15
N ALA A 158 7.83 10.42 -8.04
CA ALA A 158 8.22 11.81 -7.87
C ALA A 158 7.43 12.45 -6.73
N VAL A 159 6.10 12.26 -6.72
CA VAL A 159 5.24 12.67 -5.60
C VAL A 159 5.68 12.00 -4.31
N THR A 160 5.97 10.70 -4.37
CA THR A 160 6.44 9.95 -3.20
C THR A 160 7.75 10.53 -2.65
N ALA A 161 8.69 10.86 -3.53
CA ALA A 161 9.98 11.44 -3.16
C ALA A 161 9.83 12.84 -2.55
N GLU A 162 8.94 13.67 -3.11
CA GLU A 162 8.68 15.01 -2.59
C GLU A 162 8.17 14.97 -1.15
N LEU A 163 7.15 14.15 -0.87
CA LEU A 163 6.58 14.01 0.48
C LEU A 163 7.59 13.42 1.47
N CYS A 164 8.38 12.43 1.04
CA CYS A 164 9.49 11.92 1.85
C CYS A 164 10.52 13.02 2.13
N GLN A 165 10.87 13.85 1.15
CA GLN A 165 11.82 14.95 1.33
C GLN A 165 11.29 16.01 2.29
N GLN A 166 9.98 16.29 2.28
CA GLN A 166 9.32 17.21 3.22
C GLN A 166 9.37 16.66 4.66
N LYS A 167 9.08 15.37 4.87
CA LYS A 167 9.16 14.73 6.19
C LYS A 167 10.61 14.57 6.69
N TYR A 168 11.54 14.31 5.78
CA TYR A 168 12.95 14.05 6.07
C TYR A 168 13.86 15.09 5.37
N PRO A 169 13.83 16.37 5.78
CA PRO A 169 14.49 17.47 5.06
C PRO A 169 16.01 17.32 4.96
N ASN A 170 16.63 16.57 5.88
CA ASN A 170 18.08 16.34 5.92
C ASN A 170 18.51 15.04 5.23
N TYR A 171 17.58 14.35 4.55
CA TYR A 171 17.86 13.10 3.85
C TYR A 171 18.12 13.37 2.37
N LYS A 172 18.95 12.52 1.78
CA LYS A 172 19.04 12.39 0.32
C LYS A 172 17.94 11.44 -0.13
N VAL A 173 16.91 11.99 -0.77
CA VAL A 173 15.81 11.22 -1.36
C VAL A 173 16.04 11.06 -2.86
N THR A 174 16.09 9.83 -3.33
CA THR A 174 16.25 9.50 -4.76
C THR A 174 15.13 8.58 -5.21
N TRP A 175 14.74 8.69 -6.47
CA TRP A 175 13.74 7.81 -7.04
C TRP A 175 14.06 7.46 -8.49
N GLY A 176 13.50 6.34 -8.96
CA GLY A 176 13.57 5.98 -10.37
C GLY A 176 12.57 4.91 -10.77
N ASN A 177 12.23 4.92 -12.05
CA ASN A 177 11.24 4.03 -12.65
C ASN A 177 11.85 2.69 -13.10
N TYR A 178 12.64 2.09 -12.22
CA TYR A 178 13.34 0.81 -12.44
C TYR A 178 12.99 -0.19 -11.33
N GLY A 179 13.34 -1.47 -11.53
CA GLY A 179 13.18 -2.51 -10.52
C GLY A 179 11.85 -3.27 -10.58
N TYR A 180 11.89 -4.50 -10.05
CA TYR A 180 10.83 -5.52 -10.06
C TYR A 180 10.67 -6.06 -8.62
#